data_AF-A0A2T2RCN9-F1
#
_entry.id   AF-A0A2T2RCN9-F1
#
_cell.length_a   1.000
_cell.length_b   1.000
_cell.length_c   1.000
_cell.angle_alpha   90.00
_cell.angle_beta   90.00
_cell.angle_gamma   90.00
#
_symmetry.space_group_name_H-M   'P 1'
#
loop_
_entity.id
_entity.type
_entity.pdbx_description
1 polymer ?
#
loop_
_entity_poly.entity_id
_entity_poly.type
_entity_poly.pdbx_seq_one_letter_code
_entity_poly.pdbx_strand_id
1 'polypeptide(L)' 'MNINLNTYYRGAGAERVQELADNLGRLASEADQAGADDAAMHLADLATQLLDLGVDLAAHRGEYDHA' A
#
# COMPACT_ATOMS: atom_id res chain seq x y z
N MET A 1 -27.70 -7.31 11.60
CA MET A 1 -26.23 -7.30 11.43
C MET A 1 -25.93 -6.28 10.33
N ASN A 2 -25.49 -5.08 10.70
CA ASN A 2 -25.22 -4.00 9.75
C ASN A 2 -23.73 -4.06 9.43
N ILE A 3 -23.37 -4.60 8.26
CA ILE A 3 -21.97 -4.64 7.82
C ILE A 3 -21.56 -3.18 7.65
N ASN A 4 -20.60 -2.72 8.45
CA ASN A 4 -20.05 -1.38 8.29
C ASN A 4 -19.26 -1.34 6.98
N LEU A 5 -19.95 -0.95 5.91
CA LEU A 5 -19.42 -0.88 4.54
C LEU A 5 -18.14 -0.04 4.50
N ASN A 6 -18.02 0.99 5.34
CA ASN A 6 -16.83 1.83 5.43
C ASN A 6 -15.61 1.02 5.92
N THR A 7 -15.78 0.14 6.89
CA THR A 7 -14.73 -0.76 7.38
C THR A 7 -14.33 -1.81 6.33
N TYR A 8 -15.30 -2.35 5.60
CA TYR A 8 -15.05 -3.32 4.53
C TYR A 8 -14.28 -2.69 3.35
N TYR A 9 -14.69 -1.49 2.91
CA TYR A 9 -14.00 -0.79 1.83
C TYR A 9 -12.60 -0.29 2.22
N ARG A 10 -12.35 0.06 3.49
CA ARG A 10 -11.02 0.41 3.98
C ARG A 10 -10.08 -0.79 4.04
N GLY A 11 -10.55 -1.95 4.48
CA GLY A 11 -9.78 -3.21 4.43
C GLY A 11 -9.41 -3.59 3.00
N ALA A 12 -10.38 -3.55 2.08
CA ALA A 12 -10.13 -3.78 0.65
C ALA A 12 -9.19 -2.72 0.03
N GLY A 13 -9.22 -1.49 0.55
CA GLY A 13 -8.30 -0.41 0.15
C GLY A 13 -6.86 -0.70 0.58
N ALA A 14 -6.64 -1.08 1.85
CA ALA A 14 -5.32 -1.41 2.37
C ALA A 14 -4.70 -2.62 1.65
N GLU A 15 -5.49 -3.67 1.38
CA GLU A 15 -5.03 -4.84 0.62
C GLU A 15 -4.59 -4.49 -0.80
N ARG A 16 -5.36 -3.64 -1.50
CA ARG A 16 -4.98 -3.17 -2.85
C ARG A 16 -3.75 -2.29 -2.85
N VAL A 17 -3.57 -1.47 -1.82
CA VAL A 17 -2.40 -0.62 -1.66
C VAL A 17 -1.15 -1.46 -1.39
N GLN A 18 -1.27 -2.50 -0.55
CA GLN A 18 -0.21 -3.49 -0.32
C GLN A 18 0.19 -4.19 -1.62
N GLU A 19 -0.78 -4.71 -2.38
CA GLU A 19 -0.52 -5.39 -3.67
C GLU A 19 0.17 -4.46 -4.68
N LEU A 20 -0.23 -3.19 -4.74
CA LEU A 20 0.42 -2.21 -5.61
C LEU A 20 1.86 -1.90 -5.18
N ALA A 21 2.11 -1.77 -3.87
CA ALA A 21 3.45 -1.54 -3.34
C ALA A 21 4.38 -2.73 -3.64
N ASP A 22 3.90 -3.97 -3.48
CA ASP A 22 4.67 -5.17 -3.80
C ASP A 22 5.03 -5.24 -5.29
N ASN A 23 4.07 -4.88 -6.17
CA ASN A 23 4.29 -4.82 -7.61
C ASN A 23 5.33 -3.75 -8.00
N LEU A 24 5.29 -2.58 -7.36
CA LEU A 24 6.29 -1.52 -7.59
C LEU A 24 7.67 -1.93 -7.07
N GLY A 25 7.75 -2.63 -5.93
CA GLY A 25 9.01 -3.17 -5.42
C GLY A 25 9.65 -4.18 -6.38
N ARG A 26 8.84 -5.06 -6.99
CA ARG A 26 9.32 -5.96 -8.06
C ARG A 26 9.82 -5.17 -9.27
N LEU A 27 9.05 -4.18 -9.73
CA LEU A 27 9.42 -3.37 -10.88
C LEU A 27 10.70 -2.54 -10.61
N ALA A 28 10.89 -2.06 -9.38
CA ALA A 28 12.12 -1.39 -8.96
C ALA A 28 13.32 -2.35 -9.07
N SER A 29 13.16 -3.59 -8.63
CA SER A 29 14.21 -4.61 -8.77
C SER A 29 14.52 -4.96 -10.23
N GLU A 30 13.50 -5.00 -11.09
CA GLU A 30 13.67 -5.22 -12.53
C GLU A 30 14.38 -4.01 -13.20
N ALA A 31 14.06 -2.78 -12.79
CA ALA A 31 14.71 -1.57 -13.26
C ALA A 31 16.19 -1.50 -12.84
N ASP A 32 16.51 -1.88 -11.60
CA ASP A 32 17.88 -1.98 -11.08
C ASP A 32 18.71 -3.00 -11.88
N GLN A 33 18.14 -4.18 -12.13
CA GLN A 33 18.78 -5.21 -12.97
C GLN A 33 19.00 -4.76 -14.42
N ALA A 34 18.19 -3.83 -14.92
CA ALA A 34 18.32 -3.24 -16.25
C ALA A 34 19.30 -2.04 -16.28
N GLY A 35 19.89 -1.64 -15.14
CA GLY A 35 20.76 -0.48 -15.03
C GLY A 35 20.04 0.86 -15.11
N ALA A 36 18.73 0.88 -14.80
CA ALA A 36 17.90 2.08 -14.74
C ALA A 36 17.77 2.55 -13.28
N ASP A 37 18.89 2.88 -12.66
CA ASP A 37 19.02 3.15 -11.21
C ASP A 37 18.07 4.26 -10.72
N ASP A 38 17.93 5.35 -11.48
CA ASP A 38 17.01 6.45 -11.14
C ASP A 38 15.54 5.98 -11.12
N ALA A 39 15.17 5.12 -12.06
CA ALA A 39 13.82 4.56 -12.13
C ALA A 39 13.59 3.58 -10.98
N ALA A 40 14.57 2.73 -10.65
CA ALA A 40 14.51 1.82 -9.51
C ALA A 40 14.31 2.60 -8.19
N MET A 41 15.04 3.68 -7.99
CA MET A 41 14.91 4.53 -6.79
C MET A 41 13.52 5.16 -6.70
N HIS A 42 13.01 5.75 -7.79
CA HIS A 42 11.68 6.35 -7.79
C HIS A 42 10.56 5.33 -7.56
N LEU A 43 10.68 4.13 -8.13
CA LEU A 43 9.72 3.06 -7.93
C LEU A 43 9.73 2.55 -6.48
N ALA A 44 10.91 2.46 -5.85
CA ALA A 44 11.04 2.10 -4.45
C ALA A 44 10.41 3.18 -3.54
N ASP A 45 10.66 4.46 -3.79
CA ASP A 45 10.05 5.57 -3.04
C ASP A 45 8.52 5.56 -3.13
N LEU A 46 7.98 5.29 -4.33
CA LEU A 46 6.53 5.17 -4.53
C LEU A 46 5.95 3.96 -3.79
N ALA A 47 6.65 2.83 -3.77
CA ALA A 47 6.24 1.65 -3.00
C ALA A 47 6.18 1.97 -1.50
N THR A 48 7.17 2.68 -0.95
CA THR A 48 7.18 3.10 0.46
C THR A 48 6.02 4.04 0.78
N GLN A 49 5.77 5.06 -0.05
CA GLN A 49 4.65 5.99 0.17
C GLN A 49 3.28 5.28 0.14
N LEU A 50 3.14 4.26 -0.71
CA LEU A 50 1.93 3.44 -0.73
C LEU A 50 1.81 2.60 0.54
N LEU A 51 2.88 1.98 1.03
CA LEU A 51 2.82 1.24 2.28
C LEU A 51 2.41 2.13 3.46
N ASP A 52 2.95 3.35 3.54
CA ASP A 52 2.56 4.32 4.56
C ASP A 52 1.06 4.67 4.47
N LEU A 53 0.55 4.90 3.25
CA LEU A 53 -0.88 5.12 3.01
C LEU A 53 -1.73 3.90 3.42
N GLY A 54 -1.24 2.69 3.14
CA GLY A 54 -1.90 1.44 3.53
C GLY A 54 -1.98 1.28 5.04
N VAL A 55 -0.91 1.64 5.75
CA VAL A 55 -0.85 1.66 7.22
C VAL A 55 -1.84 2.68 7.79
N ASP A 56 -1.92 3.90 7.24
CA ASP A 56 -2.87 4.91 7.69
C ASP A 56 -4.33 4.46 7.49
N LEU A 57 -4.63 3.88 6.32
CA LEU A 57 -5.93 3.30 6.01
C LEU A 57 -6.31 2.16 6.98
N ALA A 58 -5.33 1.35 7.39
CA ALA A 58 -5.50 0.26 8.34
C ALA A 58 -5.56 0.75 9.81
N ALA A 59 -4.81 1.78 10.20
CA ALA A 59 -4.81 2.33 11.56
C ALA A 59 -6.17 2.94 11.92
N HIS A 60 -6.81 3.64 10.97
CA HIS A 60 -8.17 4.13 11.12
C HIS A 60 -9.27 3.03 11.17
N ARG A 61 -8.89 1.73 11.13
CA ARG A 61 -9.78 0.60 11.45
C ARG A 61 -9.90 0.38 12.96
N GLY A 62 -8.82 0.63 13.72
CA GLY A 62 -8.78 0.35 15.17
C GLY A 62 -9.50 1.39 16.03
N GLU A 63 -9.63 2.63 15.56
CA GLU A 63 -10.25 3.72 16.32
C GLU A 63 -11.78 3.62 16.44
N TYR A 64 -12.46 2.86 15.56
CA TYR A 64 -13.91 2.67 15.60
C TYR A 64 -14.37 1.37 16.28
N ASP A 65 -13.46 0.45 16.61
CA ASP A 65 -13.79 -0.78 17.35
C ASP A 65 -13.86 -0.55 18.88
N HIS A 66 -13.58 0.67 19.36
CA HIS A 66 -13.54 1.04 20.78
C HIS A 66 -14.61 2.04 21.26
N ALA A 67 -15.62 2.38 20.44
CA ALA A 67 -16.75 3.25 20.82
C ALA A 67 -18.08 2.50 20.79
#